data_AF-A0AAU8GUF9-F1
#
_entry.id   AF-A0AAU8GUF9-F1
#
_cell.length_a   1.000
_cell.length_b   1.000
_cell.length_c   1.000
_cell.angle_alpha   90.00
_cell.angle_beta   90.00
_cell.angle_gamma   90.00
#
_symmetry.space_group_name_H-M   'P 1'
#
loop_
_entity.id
_entity.type
_entity.pdbx_description
1 polymer ?
#
loop_
_entity_poly.entity_id
_entity_poly.type
_entity_poly.pdbx_seq_one_letter_code
_entity_poly.pdbx_strand_id
1 'polypeptide(L)'
;MSLKSRKEAIKNREIKLYQIPEEEKRKISNIIKSELEEEDRIAFAYLFGSFIENAYFRDIDIAVFVENFKESDWYYYEITLLDKVEKK
;
A
#
# COMPACT_ATOMS: atom_id res chain seq x y z
N MET A 1 27.17 -18.43 5.37
CA MET A 1 26.93 -17.25 6.24
C MET A 1 26.17 -17.69 7.47
N SER A 2 26.63 -17.29 8.66
CA SER A 2 26.06 -17.68 9.96
C SER A 2 24.69 -17.02 10.21
N LEU A 3 23.79 -17.73 10.90
CA LEU A 3 22.51 -17.21 11.39
C LEU A 3 22.68 -15.95 12.27
N LYS A 4 23.83 -15.80 12.93
CA LYS A 4 24.17 -14.60 13.72
C LYS A 4 24.32 -13.37 12.83
N SER A 5 25.01 -13.50 11.70
CA SER A 5 25.24 -12.43 10.72
C SER A 5 23.95 -11.94 10.07
N ARG A 6 22.96 -12.82 9.88
CA ARG A 6 21.61 -12.45 9.40
C ARG A 6 20.83 -11.61 10.42
N LYS A 7 20.91 -11.95 11.71
CA LYS A 7 20.21 -11.21 12.78
C LYS A 7 20.79 -9.79 12.97
N GLU A 8 22.10 -9.63 12.86
CA GLU A 8 22.75 -8.31 12.93
C GLU A 8 22.41 -7.42 11.73
N ALA A 9 22.34 -7.99 10.52
CA ALA A 9 21.93 -7.25 9.32
C ALA A 9 20.45 -6.78 9.38
N ILE A 10 19.58 -7.51 10.08
CA ILE A 10 18.19 -7.10 10.33
C ILE A 10 18.12 -6.02 11.42
N LYS A 11 18.97 -6.11 12.45
CA LYS A 11 19.02 -5.18 13.59
C LYS A 11 19.43 -3.75 13.17
N ASN A 12 20.18 -3.60 12.09
CA ASN A 12 20.70 -2.31 11.59
C ASN A 12 19.92 -1.72 10.41
N ARG A 13 18.73 -2.24 10.07
CA ARG A 13 17.85 -1.55 9.12
C ARG A 13 17.08 -0.46 9.85
N GLU A 14 17.45 0.79 9.63
CA GLU A 14 16.63 1.92 10.06
C GLU A 14 15.26 1.82 9.37
N ILE A 15 14.20 1.67 10.16
CA ILE A 15 12.83 1.69 9.64
C ILE A 15 12.51 3.15 9.33
N LYS A 16 12.34 3.45 8.04
CA LYS A 16 11.95 4.79 7.60
C LYS A 16 10.47 5.02 7.94
N LEU A 17 10.21 6.08 8.69
CA LEU A 17 8.87 6.56 9.03
C LEU A 17 8.65 7.93 8.39
N TYR A 18 7.41 8.17 7.98
CA TYR A 18 6.95 9.40 7.38
C TYR A 18 5.92 10.07 8.28
N GLN A 19 5.96 11.39 8.33
CA GLN A 19 4.91 12.21 8.90
C GLN A 19 4.76 13.41 7.98
N ILE A 20 3.56 13.59 7.44
CA ILE A 20 3.28 14.65 6.47
C ILE A 20 2.00 15.39 6.87
N PRO A 21 1.84 16.66 6.46
CA PRO A 21 0.60 17.39 6.68
C PRO A 21 -0.59 16.73 6.01
N GLU A 22 -1.78 16.94 6.57
CA GLU A 22 -3.03 16.40 6.05
C GLU A 22 -3.31 16.81 4.59
N GLU A 23 -2.82 17.97 4.16
CA GLU A 23 -2.91 18.39 2.76
C GLU A 23 -2.12 17.48 1.82
N GLU A 24 -0.91 17.08 2.20
CA GLU A 24 -0.09 16.14 1.42
C GLU A 24 -0.70 14.74 1.42
N LYS A 25 -1.29 14.31 2.56
CA LYS A 25 -2.06 13.06 2.60
C LYS A 25 -3.21 13.09 1.60
N ARG A 26 -3.98 14.17 1.53
CA ARG A 26 -5.05 14.33 0.54
C ARG A 26 -4.56 14.27 -0.90
N LYS A 27 -3.39 14.85 -1.20
CA LYS A 27 -2.79 14.77 -2.54
C LYS A 27 -2.47 13.32 -2.90
N ILE A 28 -1.83 12.58 -1.99
CA ILE A 28 -1.53 11.15 -2.17
C ILE A 28 -2.82 10.34 -2.31
N SER A 29 -3.83 10.55 -1.45
CA SER A 29 -5.13 9.89 -1.54
C SER A 29 -5.81 10.12 -2.89
N ASN A 30 -5.70 11.33 -3.46
CA ASN A 30 -6.27 11.64 -4.78
C ASN A 30 -5.53 10.94 -5.92
N ILE A 31 -4.20 10.78 -5.83
CA ILE A 31 -3.41 10.02 -6.81
C ILE A 31 -3.83 8.56 -6.77
N ILE A 32 -3.85 7.95 -5.57
CA ILE A 32 -4.31 6.57 -5.37
C ILE A 32 -5.73 6.39 -5.90
N LYS A 33 -6.64 7.29 -5.54
CA LYS A 33 -8.01 7.27 -6.01
C LYS A 33 -8.10 7.26 -7.54
N SER A 34 -7.39 8.19 -8.19
CA SER A 34 -7.44 8.31 -9.66
C SER A 34 -6.96 7.04 -10.34
N GLU A 35 -5.92 6.39 -9.81
CA GLU A 35 -5.42 5.13 -10.36
C GLU A 35 -6.40 3.97 -10.16
N LEU A 36 -7.03 3.87 -8.99
CA LEU A 36 -8.00 2.81 -8.70
C LEU A 36 -9.33 3.00 -9.46
N GLU A 37 -9.71 4.24 -9.76
CA GLU A 37 -10.90 4.55 -10.57
C GLU A 37 -10.76 4.10 -12.04
N GLU A 38 -9.54 3.88 -12.54
CA GLU A 38 -9.31 3.32 -13.89
C GLU A 38 -9.57 1.80 -13.98
N GLU A 39 -9.81 1.12 -12.85
CA GLU A 39 -10.04 -0.33 -12.80
C GLU A 39 -11.53 -0.64 -12.58
N ASP A 40 -12.24 -0.91 -13.67
CA ASP A 40 -13.70 -1.16 -13.70
C ASP A 40 -14.18 -2.30 -12.79
N ARG A 41 -13.29 -3.20 -12.36
CA ARG A 41 -13.64 -4.32 -11.48
C ARG A 41 -13.68 -3.93 -10.00
N ILE A 42 -13.14 -2.77 -9.62
CA ILE A 42 -13.15 -2.31 -8.23
C ILE A 42 -14.52 -1.68 -7.94
N ALA A 43 -15.29 -2.28 -7.03
CA ALA A 43 -16.56 -1.69 -6.59
C ALA A 43 -16.31 -0.54 -5.60
N PHE A 44 -15.35 -0.71 -4.69
CA PHE A 44 -14.90 0.32 -3.77
C PHE A 44 -13.53 -0.01 -3.17
N ALA A 45 -12.84 1.01 -2.65
CA ALA A 45 -11.60 0.87 -1.92
C ALA A 45 -11.57 1.80 -0.69
N TYR A 46 -10.83 1.38 0.35
CA TYR A 46 -10.65 2.13 1.59
C TYR A 46 -9.16 2.23 1.93
N LEU A 47 -8.74 3.42 2.36
CA LEU A 47 -7.45 3.61 3.01
C LEU A 47 -7.53 3.16 4.47
N PHE A 48 -6.53 2.41 4.91
CA PHE A 48 -6.43 1.85 6.25
C PHE A 48 -5.06 2.15 6.88
N GLY A 49 -4.90 1.68 8.12
CA GLY A 49 -3.63 1.66 8.81
C GLY A 49 -3.14 3.04 9.27
N SER A 50 -1.85 3.11 9.56
CA SER A 50 -1.22 4.30 10.15
C SER A 50 -1.28 5.55 9.26
N PHE A 51 -1.49 5.40 7.94
CA PHE A 51 -1.56 6.53 7.01
C PHE A 51 -2.73 7.48 7.30
N ILE A 52 -3.89 6.97 7.71
CA ILE A 52 -5.08 7.79 8.00
C ILE A 52 -5.09 8.39 9.40
N GLU A 53 -4.16 7.98 10.26
CA GLU A 53 -4.01 8.52 11.62
C GLU A 53 -3.15 9.79 11.62
N ASN A 54 -3.34 10.69 12.59
CA ASN A 54 -2.47 11.86 12.78
C ASN A 54 -1.10 11.49 13.41
N ALA A 55 -0.47 10.44 12.90
CA ALA A 55 0.76 9.86 13.42
C ALA A 55 1.77 9.57 12.29
N TYR A 56 2.90 8.97 12.68
CA TYR A 56 3.90 8.46 11.74
C TYR A 56 3.35 7.21 11.02
N PHE A 57 3.66 7.07 9.74
CA PHE A 57 3.33 5.90 8.93
C PHE A 57 4.57 5.40 8.19
N ARG A 58 4.55 4.14 7.76
CA ARG A 58 5.66 3.52 7.00
C ARG A 58 5.26 3.28 5.54
N ASP A 59 4.04 2.81 5.37
CA ASP A 59 3.38 2.35 4.16
C ASP A 59 1.93 2.87 4.14
N ILE A 60 1.22 2.59 3.05
CA ILE A 60 -0.19 2.94 2.86
C ILE A 60 -0.94 1.64 2.61
N ASP A 61 -1.83 1.28 3.54
CA ASP A 61 -2.67 0.09 3.41
C ASP A 61 -3.96 0.45 2.66
N ILE A 62 -4.30 -0.34 1.65
CA ILE A 62 -5.51 -0.16 0.84
C ILE A 62 -6.28 -1.47 0.83
N ALA A 63 -7.51 -1.44 1.36
CA ALA A 63 -8.44 -2.55 1.16
C ALA A 63 -9.26 -2.30 -0.11
N VAL A 64 -9.35 -3.30 -0.98
CA VAL A 64 -10.04 -3.21 -2.27
C VAL A 64 -11.09 -4.30 -2.36
N PHE A 65 -12.32 -3.92 -2.70
CA PHE A 65 -13.39 -4.87 -2.99
C PHE A 65 -13.59 -4.97 -4.50
N VAL A 66 -13.52 -6.19 -5.01
CA VAL A 66 -13.48 -6.48 -6.45
C VAL A 66 -14.66 -7.36 -6.82
N GLU A 67 -15.35 -7.00 -7.90
CA GLU A 67 -16.47 -7.77 -8.45
C GLU A 67 -16.05 -8.67 -9.62
N ASN A 68 -16.92 -9.63 -9.96
CA ASN A 68 -16.76 -10.53 -11.12
C ASN A 68 -15.40 -11.25 -11.14
N PHE A 69 -14.95 -11.66 -9.96
CA PHE A 69 -13.61 -12.16 -9.74
C PHE A 69 -13.58 -13.68 -9.61
N LYS A 70 -12.67 -14.36 -10.32
CA LYS A 70 -12.43 -15.80 -10.14
C LYS A 70 -11.43 -16.00 -9.02
N GLU A 71 -11.76 -16.83 -8.03
CA GLU A 71 -10.89 -17.10 -6.89
C GLU A 71 -9.47 -17.51 -7.32
N SER A 72 -9.30 -18.29 -8.40
CA SER A 72 -7.96 -18.67 -8.89
C SER A 72 -7.01 -17.51 -9.24
N ASP A 73 -7.55 -16.32 -9.48
CA ASP A 73 -6.81 -15.21 -10.08
C ASP A 73 -6.39 -14.17 -9.02
N TRP A 74 -6.80 -14.32 -7.76
CA TRP A 74 -6.75 -13.26 -6.72
C TRP A 74 -5.35 -12.74 -6.49
N TYR A 75 -4.40 -13.68 -6.45
CA TYR A 75 -2.99 -13.39 -6.22
C TYR A 75 -2.37 -12.56 -7.36
N TYR A 76 -2.68 -12.92 -8.62
CA TYR A 76 -2.17 -12.16 -9.77
C TYR A 76 -2.78 -10.77 -9.84
N TYR A 77 -4.05 -10.65 -9.50
CA TYR A 77 -4.75 -9.38 -9.47
C TYR A 77 -4.18 -8.45 -8.40
N GLU A 78 -3.97 -8.94 -7.17
CA GLU A 78 -3.35 -8.17 -6.09
C GLU A 78 -1.97 -7.63 -6.49
N ILE A 79 -1.10 -8.50 -7.03
CA ILE A 79 0.25 -8.09 -7.47
C ILE A 79 0.18 -7.04 -8.58
N THR A 80 -0.70 -7.24 -9.56
CA THR A 80 -0.84 -6.32 -10.70
C THR A 80 -1.34 -4.95 -10.23
N LEU A 81 -2.30 -4.93 -9.29
CA LEU A 81 -2.84 -3.70 -8.75
C LEU A 81 -1.80 -2.95 -7.91
N LEU A 82 -1.02 -3.67 -7.09
CA LEU A 82 0.08 -3.10 -6.31
C LEU A 82 1.11 -2.41 -7.22
N ASP A 83 1.55 -3.11 -8.27
CA ASP A 83 2.56 -2.60 -9.21
C ASP A 83 2.08 -1.34 -9.97
N LYS A 84 0.78 -1.22 -10.25
CA LYS A 84 0.18 0.00 -10.83
C LYS A 84 0.25 1.19 -9.87
N VAL A 85 -0.14 0.98 -8.60
CA VAL A 85 -0.20 2.03 -7.58
C VAL A 85 1.20 2.48 -7.15
N GLU A 86 2.16 1.56 -6.99
CA GLU A 86 3.53 1.89 -6.58
C GLU A 86 4.32 2.70 -7.61
N LYS A 87 3.91 2.68 -8.89
CA LYS A 87 4.60 3.37 -9.99
C LYS A 87 4.22 4.85 -10.16
N LYS A 88 3.31 5.36 -9.33
CA LYS A 88 2.86 6.77 -9.35
C LYS A 88 3.63 7.61 -8.33
#